data_AF-A0A7S0X7N4-F1
#
_entry.id   AF-A0A7S0X7N4-F1
#
_cell.length_a   1.000
_cell.length_b   1.000
_cell.length_c   1.000
_cell.angle_alpha   90.00
_cell.angle_beta   90.00
_cell.angle_gamma   90.00
#
_symmetry.space_group_name_H-M   'P 1'
#
loop_
_entity.id
_entity.type
_entity.pdbx_description
1 polymer ?
#
loop_
_entity_poly.entity_id
_entity_poly.type
_entity_poly.pdbx_seq_one_letter_code
_entity_poly.pdbx_strand_id
1 'polypeptide(L)'
;MFITMNWQAALKCAPSELVHRMLTNTRDKGSPRSRHTMRVVPVDTVCFAGVEEIKKAMLPLIAKHFPTDVTAEGAVAAGGGDGKEDAAAAVKDTEKGDGVIPGTFAIMFASRANNSMKRGPVIEAVAALVPAPYKVDLSRPELTIMCEVVKGTCCISIVKNYFQLLKYNQRLLGMTQEERDAEKGKTMSQPPKPKGAADEETPAADEAPGADEAPAAKSVE
;
A
#
# COMPACT_ATOMS: atom_id res chain seq x y z
N MET A 1 15.44 -1.54 -3.11
CA MET A 1 16.18 -0.48 -2.40
C MET A 1 15.40 -0.16 -1.14
N PHE A 2 15.92 -0.50 0.03
CA PHE A 2 15.36 -0.05 1.30
C PHE A 2 16.07 1.25 1.65
N ILE A 3 15.32 2.34 1.81
CA ILE A 3 15.86 3.64 2.19
C ILE A 3 15.75 3.73 3.70
N THR A 4 16.87 3.73 4.40
CA THR A 4 16.91 3.98 5.83
C THR A 4 16.81 5.49 6.05
N MET A 5 15.76 5.92 6.74
CA MET A 5 15.63 7.31 7.17
C MET A 5 16.31 7.51 8.52
N ASN A 6 16.79 8.72 8.78
CA ASN A 6 17.18 9.10 10.14
C ASN A 6 15.97 8.89 11.07
N TRP A 7 16.13 8.04 12.09
CA TRP A 7 15.04 7.61 12.97
C TRP A 7 14.36 8.79 13.69
N GLN A 8 15.12 9.83 14.05
CA GLN A 8 14.56 11.06 14.64
C GLN A 8 13.71 11.86 13.66
N ALA A 9 14.01 11.79 12.36
CA ALA A 9 13.20 12.41 11.32
C ALA A 9 11.98 11.54 10.95
N ALA A 10 12.12 10.22 11.02
CA ALA A 10 11.04 9.26 10.79
C ALA A 10 9.93 9.35 11.85
N LEU A 11 10.25 9.77 13.09
CA LEU A 11 9.22 10.04 14.10
C LEU A 11 8.33 11.24 13.76
N LYS A 12 8.79 12.19 12.93
CA LYS A 12 8.08 13.45 12.66
C LYS A 12 6.91 13.30 11.70
N CYS A 13 6.91 12.28 10.86
CA CYS A 13 5.85 12.05 9.88
C CYS A 13 5.70 10.56 9.59
N ALA A 14 4.45 10.09 9.47
CA ALA A 14 4.20 8.71 9.06
C ALA A 14 4.76 8.46 7.63
N PRO A 15 5.26 7.24 7.35
CA PRO A 15 5.74 6.87 6.02
C PRO A 15 4.71 7.12 4.91
N SER A 16 3.44 6.80 5.15
CA SER A 16 2.33 7.08 4.21
C SER A 16 2.21 8.56 3.85
N GLU A 17 2.32 9.45 4.83
CA GLU A 17 2.21 10.90 4.64
C GLU A 17 3.42 11.47 3.88
N LEU A 18 4.63 10.99 4.19
CA LEU A 18 5.84 11.40 3.48
C LEU A 18 5.77 11.01 1.99
N VAL A 19 5.38 9.76 1.72
CA VAL A 19 5.25 9.27 0.34
C VAL A 19 4.14 10.03 -0.39
N HIS A 20 3.01 10.30 0.28
CA HIS A 20 1.94 11.10 -0.29
C HIS A 20 2.45 12.49 -0.70
N ARG A 21 3.12 13.21 0.20
CA ARG A 21 3.71 14.53 -0.10
C ARG A 21 4.73 14.47 -1.24
N MET A 22 5.57 13.44 -1.27
CA MET A 22 6.55 13.24 -2.36
C MET A 22 5.86 13.04 -3.72
N LEU A 23 4.81 12.23 -3.77
CA LEU A 23 4.06 11.94 -5.00
C LEU A 23 3.25 13.15 -5.46
N THR A 24 2.60 13.86 -4.54
CA THR A 24 1.88 15.11 -4.83
C THR A 24 2.83 16.18 -5.39
N ASN A 25 4.01 16.35 -4.78
CA ASN A 25 5.04 17.24 -5.32
C ASN A 25 5.49 16.84 -6.73
N THR A 26 5.56 15.53 -7.01
CA THR A 26 5.95 15.02 -8.33
C THR A 26 4.88 15.30 -9.36
N ARG A 27 3.62 15.10 -9.00
CA ARG A 27 2.45 15.42 -9.84
C ARG A 27 2.44 16.90 -10.21
N ASP A 28 2.67 17.78 -9.23
CA ASP A 28 2.52 19.22 -9.42
C ASP A 28 3.75 19.84 -10.11
N LYS A 29 4.96 19.32 -9.86
CA LYS A 29 6.22 19.83 -10.46
C LYS A 29 6.63 19.10 -11.74
N GLY A 30 5.96 18.00 -12.10
CA GLY A 30 6.23 17.22 -13.30
C GLY A 30 7.61 16.56 -13.37
N SER A 31 8.37 16.48 -12.28
CA SER A 31 9.74 15.92 -12.28
C SER A 31 9.93 14.88 -11.17
N PRO A 32 10.02 13.58 -11.52
CA PRO A 32 10.31 12.55 -10.54
C PRO A 32 11.78 12.62 -10.14
N ARG A 33 12.07 12.60 -8.83
CA ARG A 33 13.46 12.66 -8.32
C ARG A 33 14.35 11.50 -8.79
N SER A 34 13.75 10.40 -9.28
CA SER A 34 14.46 9.22 -9.76
C SER A 34 13.75 8.65 -10.99
N ARG A 35 14.51 8.44 -12.07
CA ARG A 35 14.03 7.79 -13.30
C ARG A 35 13.86 6.27 -13.18
N HIS A 36 14.46 5.66 -12.15
CA HIS A 36 14.44 4.20 -11.94
C HIS A 36 13.39 3.75 -10.92
N THR A 37 12.77 4.69 -10.20
CA THR A 37 11.73 4.38 -9.22
C THR A 37 10.38 4.29 -9.92
N MET A 38 9.89 3.07 -10.11
CA MET A 38 8.57 2.84 -10.72
C MET A 38 7.45 3.13 -9.73
N ARG A 39 7.36 2.37 -8.64
CA ARG A 39 6.31 2.47 -7.62
C ARG A 39 6.92 2.64 -6.25
N VAL A 40 6.29 3.46 -5.42
CA VAL A 40 6.67 3.65 -4.03
C VAL A 40 5.53 3.14 -3.16
N VAL A 41 5.83 2.16 -2.31
CA VAL A 41 4.85 1.58 -1.39
C VAL A 41 5.25 2.00 0.02
N PRO A 42 4.46 2.87 0.69
CA PRO A 42 4.69 3.16 2.09
C PRO A 42 4.34 1.95 2.94
N VAL A 43 5.05 1.79 4.05
CA VAL A 43 4.81 0.74 5.03
C VAL A 43 4.70 1.41 6.40
N ASP A 44 3.50 1.44 6.96
CA ASP A 44 3.25 2.04 8.27
C ASP A 44 3.35 1.01 9.38
N THR A 45 2.99 -0.25 9.10
CA THR A 45 3.21 -1.38 10.01
C THR A 45 3.54 -2.66 9.24
N VAL A 46 4.14 -3.61 9.95
CA VAL A 46 4.50 -4.94 9.43
C VAL A 46 4.03 -6.03 10.39
N CYS A 47 3.57 -7.15 9.85
CA CYS A 47 3.20 -8.32 10.64
C CYS A 47 3.52 -9.62 9.87
N PHE A 48 3.34 -10.77 10.50
CA PHE A 48 3.44 -12.05 9.81
C PHE A 48 2.29 -12.23 8.81
N ALA A 49 2.52 -13.04 7.78
CA ALA A 49 1.54 -13.37 6.74
C ALA A 49 0.51 -14.39 7.24
N GLY A 50 -0.31 -13.98 8.20
CA GLY A 50 -1.48 -14.70 8.69
C GLY A 50 -2.65 -13.75 8.87
N VAL A 51 -3.87 -14.25 8.68
CA VAL A 51 -5.08 -13.41 8.66
C VAL A 51 -5.33 -12.77 10.02
N GLU A 52 -5.09 -13.50 11.11
CA GLU A 52 -5.30 -13.01 12.47
C GLU A 52 -4.26 -11.96 12.88
N GLU A 53 -3.00 -12.15 12.46
CA GLU A 53 -1.91 -11.20 12.68
C GLU A 53 -2.16 -9.90 11.90
N ILE A 54 -2.65 -10.01 10.65
CA ILE A 54 -3.04 -8.85 9.84
C ILE A 54 -4.16 -8.08 10.54
N LYS A 55 -5.20 -8.77 11.06
CA LYS A 55 -6.29 -8.10 11.78
C LYS A 55 -5.75 -7.32 12.97
N LYS A 56 -4.92 -7.96 13.81
CA LYS A 56 -4.33 -7.33 14.99
C LYS A 56 -3.46 -6.10 14.64
N ALA A 57 -2.65 -6.20 13.59
CA ALA A 57 -1.80 -5.11 13.15
C ALA A 57 -2.58 -3.95 12.52
N MET A 58 -3.74 -4.24 11.93
CA MET A 58 -4.58 -3.25 11.25
C MET A 58 -5.39 -2.38 12.23
N LEU A 59 -5.85 -2.95 13.35
CA LEU A 59 -6.64 -2.22 14.36
C LEU A 59 -6.09 -0.83 14.76
N PRO A 60 -4.80 -0.68 15.14
CA PRO A 60 -4.26 0.64 15.51
C PRO A 60 -4.22 1.61 14.32
N LEU A 61 -4.05 1.11 13.09
CA LEU A 61 -4.08 1.95 11.90
C LEU A 61 -5.50 2.41 11.58
N ILE A 62 -6.49 1.52 11.72
CA ILE A 62 -7.88 1.88 11.49
C ILE A 62 -8.33 2.95 12.48
N ALA A 63 -8.04 2.77 13.77
CA ALA A 63 -8.39 3.75 14.81
C ALA A 63 -7.80 5.15 14.53
N LYS A 64 -6.61 5.21 13.92
CA LYS A 64 -5.94 6.46 13.56
C LYS A 64 -6.50 7.12 12.30
N HIS A 65 -6.86 6.33 11.29
CA HIS A 65 -7.21 6.83 9.96
C HIS A 65 -8.71 6.90 9.67
N PHE A 66 -9.52 6.16 10.44
CA PHE A 66 -10.98 6.14 10.35
C PHE A 66 -11.59 6.72 11.64
N PRO A 67 -11.56 8.06 11.82
CA PRO A 67 -12.23 8.68 12.97
C PRO A 67 -13.71 8.32 12.94
N THR A 68 -14.22 7.85 14.07
CA THR A 68 -15.63 7.43 14.24
C THR A 68 -16.53 8.60 14.63
N ASP A 69 -15.97 9.80 14.84
CA ASP A 69 -16.67 11.00 15.30
C ASP A 69 -17.52 11.70 14.21
N VAL A 70 -17.73 11.06 13.05
CA VAL A 70 -18.68 11.53 12.05
C VAL A 70 -20.08 11.16 12.52
N THR A 71 -20.60 11.99 13.42
CA THR A 71 -21.98 12.03 13.89
C THR A 71 -22.96 11.96 12.73
N ALA A 72 -24.00 11.17 12.92
CA ALA A 72 -25.09 10.90 12.00
C ALA A 72 -26.04 12.10 11.79
N GLU A 73 -25.54 13.30 11.44
CA GLU A 73 -26.36 14.50 11.22
C GLU A 73 -26.30 15.08 9.78
N GLY A 74 -25.61 14.42 8.85
CA GLY A 74 -25.46 14.90 7.46
C GLY A 74 -26.45 14.35 6.42
N ALA A 75 -27.50 13.64 6.83
CA ALA A 75 -28.40 12.93 5.89
C ALA A 75 -29.88 13.27 6.11
N VAL A 76 -30.23 14.55 6.24
CA VAL A 76 -31.61 15.04 6.02
C VAL A 76 -31.59 16.55 5.78
N ALA A 77 -31.72 16.97 4.51
CA ALA A 77 -32.46 18.17 4.10
C ALA A 77 -32.40 18.36 2.58
N ALA A 78 -33.45 17.92 1.89
CA ALA A 78 -33.89 18.51 0.64
C ALA A 78 -35.04 19.49 0.96
N GLY A 79 -34.95 20.74 0.51
CA GLY A 79 -36.00 21.76 0.67
C GLY A 79 -35.44 23.18 0.58
N GLY A 80 -35.92 23.98 -0.37
CA GLY A 80 -35.34 25.26 -0.79
C GLY A 80 -35.80 26.52 -0.05
N GLY A 81 -35.41 27.69 -0.59
CA GLY A 81 -35.99 29.01 -0.24
C GLY A 81 -34.98 30.14 -0.01
N ASP A 82 -35.16 31.21 -0.77
CA ASP A 82 -34.39 32.46 -0.99
C ASP A 82 -33.99 33.35 0.22
N GLY A 83 -32.89 34.12 0.04
CA GLY A 83 -32.87 35.56 0.37
C GLY A 83 -31.88 36.14 1.41
N LYS A 84 -30.77 36.72 0.89
CA LYS A 84 -30.13 38.03 1.22
C LYS A 84 -29.11 38.21 2.38
N GLU A 85 -27.94 38.76 1.96
CA GLU A 85 -26.88 39.65 2.53
C GLU A 85 -27.00 40.12 4.01
N ASP A 86 -25.95 40.39 4.82
CA ASP A 86 -24.54 40.76 4.63
C ASP A 86 -23.80 40.60 5.99
N ALA A 87 -22.50 40.94 6.01
CA ALA A 87 -21.66 41.31 7.16
C ALA A 87 -20.57 40.32 7.61
N ALA A 88 -19.42 40.95 7.85
CA ALA A 88 -18.08 40.40 7.75
C ALA A 88 -17.38 40.16 9.10
N ALA A 89 -16.27 39.43 8.98
CA ALA A 89 -15.05 39.48 9.79
C ALA A 89 -15.04 38.83 11.18
N ALA A 90 -14.30 37.72 11.29
CA ALA A 90 -13.09 37.67 12.12
C ALA A 90 -12.30 36.37 11.82
N VAL A 91 -11.03 36.56 11.45
CA VAL A 91 -10.07 35.52 11.09
C VAL A 91 -9.57 34.80 12.34
N LYS A 92 -9.72 33.47 12.38
CA LYS A 92 -8.84 32.57 13.12
C LYS A 92 -8.34 31.54 12.13
N ASP A 93 -7.02 31.53 11.91
CA ASP A 93 -6.30 30.50 11.16
C ASP A 93 -6.55 29.14 11.80
N THR A 94 -7.60 28.49 11.32
CA THR A 94 -7.84 27.07 11.50
C THR A 94 -7.54 26.49 10.14
N GLU A 95 -6.51 25.64 10.05
CA GLU A 95 -6.25 24.87 8.85
C GLU A 95 -7.57 24.26 8.40
N LYS A 96 -8.04 24.74 7.25
CA LYS A 96 -9.33 24.44 6.66
C LYS A 96 -9.32 22.95 6.36
N GLY A 97 -9.80 22.16 7.33
CA GLY A 97 -10.07 20.76 7.16
C GLY A 97 -11.03 20.65 6.00
N ASP A 98 -10.57 20.08 4.89
CA ASP A 98 -11.44 19.66 3.81
C ASP A 98 -12.52 18.78 4.44
N GLY A 99 -13.72 19.34 4.59
CA GLY A 99 -14.90 18.71 5.16
C GLY A 99 -15.41 17.63 4.21
N VAL A 100 -14.72 16.49 4.20
CA VAL A 100 -15.08 15.36 3.37
C VAL A 100 -15.89 14.35 4.20
N ILE A 101 -17.16 14.27 3.79
CA ILE A 101 -18.17 13.20 3.87
C ILE A 101 -17.60 11.84 4.31
N PRO A 102 -18.33 11.01 5.11
CA PRO A 102 -17.84 9.70 5.56
C PRO A 102 -17.30 8.87 4.41
N GLY A 103 -15.98 8.64 4.48
CA GLY A 103 -15.16 8.34 3.31
C GLY A 103 -15.45 6.98 2.67
N THR A 104 -15.24 6.91 1.36
CA THR A 104 -15.16 5.62 0.67
C THR A 104 -13.76 5.02 0.83
N PHE A 105 -13.68 3.70 0.88
CA PHE A 105 -12.40 3.01 0.97
C PHE A 105 -12.26 1.86 -0.01
N ALA A 106 -11.02 1.48 -0.32
CA ALA A 106 -10.70 0.27 -1.05
C ALA A 106 -9.61 -0.53 -0.35
N ILE A 107 -9.56 -1.82 -0.64
CA ILE A 107 -8.50 -2.72 -0.16
C ILE A 107 -7.71 -3.24 -1.36
N MET A 108 -6.41 -2.95 -1.36
CA MET A 108 -5.46 -3.35 -2.40
C MET A 108 -4.53 -4.43 -1.87
N PHE A 109 -4.82 -5.68 -2.23
CA PHE A 109 -3.96 -6.81 -1.92
C PHE A 109 -2.96 -7.09 -3.05
N ALA A 110 -1.69 -7.29 -2.69
CA ALA A 110 -0.66 -7.83 -3.55
C ALA A 110 0.12 -8.93 -2.82
N SER A 111 0.60 -9.94 -3.56
CA SER A 111 1.46 -10.99 -3.04
C SER A 111 2.72 -11.14 -3.89
N ARG A 112 3.87 -11.29 -3.24
CA ARG A 112 5.20 -11.45 -3.83
C ARG A 112 5.90 -12.60 -3.14
N ALA A 113 6.33 -13.60 -3.92
CA ALA A 113 7.01 -14.79 -3.39
C ALA A 113 6.24 -15.46 -2.22
N ASN A 114 4.91 -15.42 -2.29
CA ASN A 114 4.01 -16.06 -1.33
C ASN A 114 2.81 -16.65 -2.08
N ASN A 115 2.53 -17.93 -1.83
CA ASN A 115 1.40 -18.67 -2.41
C ASN A 115 0.36 -19.09 -1.36
N SER A 116 0.66 -18.94 -0.07
CA SER A 116 -0.19 -19.32 1.06
C SER A 116 -1.34 -18.33 1.29
N MET A 117 -1.10 -17.03 1.13
CA MET A 117 -2.12 -15.99 1.36
C MET A 117 -2.93 -15.71 0.10
N LYS A 118 -4.23 -15.94 0.19
CA LYS A 118 -5.18 -15.64 -0.90
C LYS A 118 -5.85 -14.29 -0.70
N ARG A 119 -6.17 -13.63 -1.81
CA ARG A 119 -6.74 -12.28 -1.85
C ARG A 119 -8.08 -12.18 -1.10
N GLY A 120 -9.03 -13.09 -1.38
CA GLY A 120 -10.40 -13.04 -0.85
C GLY A 120 -10.44 -12.99 0.69
N PRO A 121 -9.88 -14.00 1.38
CA PRO A 121 -9.90 -14.05 2.85
C PRO A 121 -9.28 -12.81 3.51
N VAL A 122 -8.21 -12.26 2.93
CA VAL A 122 -7.56 -11.04 3.47
C VAL A 122 -8.46 -9.82 3.27
N ILE A 123 -9.08 -9.66 2.10
CA ILE A 123 -9.98 -8.53 1.84
C ILE A 123 -11.19 -8.58 2.77
N GLU A 124 -11.83 -9.75 2.91
CA GLU A 124 -12.98 -9.94 3.78
C GLU A 124 -12.64 -9.64 5.25
N ALA A 125 -11.52 -10.20 5.73
CA ALA A 125 -11.05 -9.99 7.09
C ALA A 125 -10.75 -8.51 7.40
N VAL A 126 -10.12 -7.79 6.47
CA VAL A 126 -9.79 -6.37 6.65
C VAL A 126 -11.01 -5.48 6.51
N ALA A 127 -11.92 -5.77 5.58
CA ALA A 127 -13.15 -5.01 5.40
C ALA A 127 -14.03 -5.04 6.66
N ALA A 128 -14.09 -6.19 7.34
CA ALA A 128 -14.85 -6.35 8.58
C ALA A 128 -14.33 -5.51 9.76
N LEU A 129 -13.11 -4.99 9.70
CA LEU A 129 -12.53 -4.14 10.75
C LEU A 129 -12.84 -2.65 10.56
N VAL A 130 -13.27 -2.24 9.37
CA VAL A 130 -13.55 -0.84 9.08
C VAL A 130 -14.93 -0.49 9.64
N PRO A 131 -15.05 0.51 10.53
CA PRO A 131 -16.34 0.87 11.12
C PRO A 131 -17.28 1.50 10.08
N ALA A 132 -18.60 1.41 10.30
CA ALA A 132 -19.56 2.28 9.60
C ALA A 132 -19.31 3.75 10.01
N PRO A 133 -19.52 4.76 9.14
CA PRO A 133 -20.32 4.74 7.90
C PRO A 133 -19.52 4.51 6.60
N TYR A 134 -18.24 4.13 6.70
CA TYR A 134 -17.35 4.00 5.54
C TYR A 134 -17.83 2.88 4.60
N LYS A 135 -17.83 3.15 3.29
CA LYS A 135 -18.30 2.20 2.26
C LYS A 135 -17.18 1.82 1.30
N VAL A 136 -17.22 0.59 0.81
CA VAL A 136 -16.26 0.13 -0.20
C VAL A 136 -16.57 0.77 -1.55
N ASP A 137 -15.61 1.48 -2.13
CA ASP A 137 -15.63 1.93 -3.53
C ASP A 137 -14.30 1.56 -4.20
N LEU A 138 -14.36 0.75 -5.25
CA LEU A 138 -13.19 0.31 -6.01
C LEU A 138 -12.81 1.27 -7.15
N SER A 139 -13.64 2.28 -7.42
CA SER A 139 -13.43 3.24 -8.51
C SER A 139 -12.71 4.49 -8.03
N ARG A 140 -13.25 5.16 -7.00
CA ARG A 140 -12.67 6.41 -6.47
C ARG A 140 -12.70 6.45 -4.93
N PRO A 141 -11.98 5.53 -4.27
CA PRO A 141 -11.84 5.56 -2.82
C PRO A 141 -11.04 6.78 -2.37
N GLU A 142 -11.44 7.37 -1.24
CA GLU A 142 -10.65 8.40 -0.56
C GLU A 142 -9.47 7.79 0.20
N LEU A 143 -9.74 6.68 0.88
CA LEU A 143 -8.74 5.89 1.61
C LEU A 143 -8.51 4.54 0.93
N THR A 144 -7.26 4.16 0.77
CA THR A 144 -6.90 2.84 0.26
C THR A 144 -6.03 2.13 1.27
N ILE A 145 -6.48 0.97 1.73
CA ILE A 145 -5.73 0.07 2.58
C ILE A 145 -4.89 -0.81 1.67
N MET A 146 -3.57 -0.73 1.79
CA MET A 146 -2.63 -1.56 1.05
C MET A 146 -2.17 -2.71 1.94
N CYS A 147 -2.32 -3.95 1.45
CA CYS A 147 -1.80 -5.15 2.07
C CYS A 147 -0.85 -5.84 1.08
N GLU A 148 0.46 -5.68 1.26
CA GLU A 148 1.47 -6.30 0.42
C GLU A 148 2.17 -7.44 1.16
N VAL A 149 1.91 -8.67 0.75
CA VAL A 149 2.59 -9.85 1.28
C VAL A 149 3.89 -10.07 0.52
N VAL A 150 5.00 -10.14 1.23
CA VAL A 150 6.32 -10.49 0.70
C VAL A 150 6.87 -11.64 1.52
N LYS A 151 6.99 -12.83 0.89
CA LYS A 151 7.35 -14.08 1.58
C LYS A 151 6.45 -14.30 2.82
N GLY A 152 7.01 -14.35 4.03
CA GLY A 152 6.27 -14.60 5.27
C GLY A 152 5.77 -13.33 5.99
N THR A 153 5.90 -12.15 5.38
CA THR A 153 5.59 -10.86 6.02
C THR A 153 4.51 -10.12 5.24
N CYS A 154 3.58 -9.47 5.94
CA CYS A 154 2.61 -8.54 5.37
C CYS A 154 3.01 -7.11 5.74
N CYS A 155 3.16 -6.27 4.73
CA CYS A 155 3.38 -4.84 4.85
C CYS A 155 2.03 -4.11 4.67
N ILE A 156 1.68 -3.28 5.64
CA ILE A 156 0.38 -2.61 5.69
C ILE A 156 0.58 -1.10 5.70
N SER A 157 -0.24 -0.39 4.92
CA SER A 157 -0.35 1.07 4.97
C SER A 157 -1.75 1.53 4.57
N ILE A 158 -2.14 2.71 5.06
CA ILE A 158 -3.39 3.38 4.68
C ILE A 158 -3.01 4.66 3.97
N VAL A 159 -3.42 4.79 2.71
CA VAL A 159 -3.00 5.89 1.84
C VAL A 159 -4.20 6.64 1.27
N LYS A 160 -3.98 7.91 0.93
CA LYS A 160 -4.98 8.79 0.31
C LYS A 160 -4.76 8.90 -1.19
N ASN A 161 -5.84 9.13 -1.92
CA ASN A 161 -5.81 9.46 -3.34
C ASN A 161 -5.05 8.43 -4.21
N TYR A 162 -5.16 7.14 -3.88
CA TYR A 162 -4.33 6.09 -4.49
C TYR A 162 -4.45 6.04 -6.01
N PHE A 163 -5.67 6.14 -6.53
CA PHE A 163 -5.93 6.10 -7.97
C PHE A 163 -5.59 7.42 -8.67
N GLN A 164 -5.87 8.57 -8.04
CA GLN A 164 -5.49 9.89 -8.58
C GLN A 164 -3.95 10.03 -8.64
N LEU A 165 -3.24 9.42 -7.70
CA LEU A 165 -1.77 9.32 -7.70
C LEU A 165 -1.25 8.12 -8.52
N LEU A 166 -2.01 7.67 -9.52
CA LEU A 166 -1.65 6.61 -10.47
C LEU A 166 -1.12 5.33 -9.80
N LYS A 167 -1.81 4.88 -8.74
CA LYS A 167 -1.45 3.69 -7.95
C LYS A 167 -0.04 3.79 -7.35
N TYR A 168 0.33 5.00 -6.97
CA TYR A 168 1.63 5.38 -6.41
C TYR A 168 2.81 5.04 -7.34
N ASN A 169 2.55 5.07 -8.65
CA ASN A 169 3.57 4.92 -9.69
C ASN A 169 4.26 6.27 -9.93
N GLN A 170 5.33 6.51 -9.18
CA GLN A 170 6.17 7.71 -9.25
C GLN A 170 6.63 8.03 -10.68
N ARG A 171 6.92 7.01 -11.49
CA ARG A 171 7.36 7.22 -12.88
C ARG A 171 6.23 7.77 -13.74
N LEU A 172 5.04 7.17 -13.68
CA LEU A 172 3.90 7.63 -14.46
C LEU A 172 3.41 9.02 -14.02
N LEU A 173 3.57 9.37 -12.75
CA LEU A 173 3.22 10.70 -12.24
C LEU A 173 4.11 11.81 -12.78
N GLY A 174 5.38 11.49 -13.08
CA GLY A 174 6.33 12.42 -13.64
C GLY A 174 6.27 12.55 -15.17
N MET A 175 5.33 11.86 -15.82
CA MET A 175 5.17 11.86 -17.27
C MET A 175 3.98 12.72 -17.70
N THR A 176 4.00 13.19 -18.94
CA THR A 176 2.82 13.81 -19.55
C THR A 176 1.74 12.77 -19.85
N GLN A 177 0.53 13.22 -20.14
CA GLN A 177 -0.56 12.31 -20.53
C GLN A 177 -0.22 11.52 -21.80
N GLU A 178 0.39 12.19 -22.79
CA GLU A 178 0.81 11.61 -24.06
C GLU A 178 1.88 10.53 -23.86
N GLU A 179 2.89 10.79 -23.03
CA GLU A 179 3.93 9.81 -22.70
C GLU A 179 3.36 8.58 -21.99
N ARG A 180 2.40 8.78 -21.08
CA ARG A 180 1.71 7.66 -20.41
C ARG A 180 0.95 6.79 -21.39
N ASP A 181 0.24 7.39 -22.34
CA ASP A 181 -0.55 6.65 -23.31
C ASP A 181 0.35 5.91 -24.32
N ALA A 182 1.50 6.51 -24.69
CA ALA A 182 2.55 5.82 -25.46
C ALA A 182 3.15 4.61 -24.71
N GLU A 183 3.37 4.72 -23.39
CA GLU A 183 3.92 3.61 -22.58
C GLU A 183 2.91 2.46 -22.37
N LYS A 184 1.60 2.77 -22.28
CA LYS A 184 0.55 1.75 -22.30
C LYS A 184 0.54 0.97 -23.63
N GLY A 185 0.71 1.67 -24.76
CA GLY A 185 0.79 1.05 -26.09
C GLY A 185 1.93 0.04 -26.22
N LYS A 186 3.11 0.36 -25.66
CA LYS A 186 4.29 -0.54 -25.64
C LYS A 186 4.11 -1.79 -24.79
N THR A 187 3.24 -1.74 -23.77
CA THR A 187 2.97 -2.90 -22.89
C THR A 187 2.00 -3.89 -23.53
N MET A 188 1.09 -3.43 -24.40
CA MET A 188 0.16 -4.30 -25.15
C MET A 188 0.81 -4.97 -26.38
N SER A 189 1.92 -4.44 -26.89
CA SER A 189 2.62 -4.98 -28.06
C SER A 189 3.69 -6.04 -27.73
N GLN A 190 3.91 -6.36 -26.44
CA GLN A 190 4.74 -7.52 -26.07
C GLN A 190 3.85 -8.77 -25.93
N PRO A 191 4.16 -9.87 -26.65
CA PRO A 191 3.41 -11.11 -26.48
C PRO A 191 3.50 -11.57 -25.01
N PRO A 192 2.40 -12.09 -24.43
CA PRO A 192 2.42 -12.57 -23.05
C PRO A 192 3.49 -13.66 -22.91
N LYS A 193 4.43 -13.47 -21.98
CA LYS A 193 5.35 -14.55 -21.58
C LYS A 193 4.49 -15.77 -21.18
N PRO A 194 4.75 -16.97 -21.73
CA PRO A 194 3.96 -18.14 -21.40
C PRO A 194 4.09 -18.42 -19.90
N LYS A 195 2.95 -18.41 -19.21
CA LYS A 195 2.80 -19.05 -17.89
C LYS A 195 2.67 -20.54 -18.14
N GLY A 196 3.79 -21.26 -18.09
CA GLY A 196 3.79 -22.72 -18.03
C GLY A 196 3.20 -23.18 -16.68
N ALA A 197 2.17 -24.02 -16.77
CA ALA A 197 1.54 -24.69 -15.65
C ALA A 197 2.28 -26.00 -15.31
N ALA A 198 2.30 -26.30 -14.01
CA ALA A 198 2.29 -27.60 -13.33
C ALA A 198 3.29 -28.71 -13.74
N ASP A 199 4.07 -29.09 -12.72
CA ASP A 199 4.45 -30.44 -12.29
C ASP A 199 4.73 -31.53 -13.33
N GLU A 200 6.01 -31.93 -13.42
CA GLU A 200 6.37 -33.35 -13.48
C GLU A 200 7.55 -33.60 -12.54
N GLU A 201 7.28 -34.45 -11.56
CA GLU A 201 8.12 -34.99 -10.51
C GLU A 201 8.92 -36.18 -11.03
N THR A 202 10.24 -36.26 -10.81
CA THR A 202 10.96 -37.51 -10.43
C THR A 202 12.45 -37.24 -10.10
N PRO A 203 13.17 -38.15 -9.38
CA PRO A 203 13.53 -37.93 -7.98
C PRO A 203 15.05 -37.83 -7.75
N ALA A 204 15.39 -37.60 -6.48
CA ALA A 204 16.75 -37.62 -5.95
C ALA A 204 17.51 -38.91 -6.30
N ALA A 205 18.74 -38.76 -6.79
CA ALA A 205 19.74 -39.82 -6.81
C ALA A 205 20.74 -39.56 -5.68
N ASP A 206 20.81 -40.58 -4.83
CA ASP A 206 21.76 -40.89 -3.77
C ASP A 206 23.19 -41.00 -4.33
N GLU A 207 24.17 -40.41 -3.64
CA GLU A 207 25.57 -40.85 -3.74
C GLU A 207 26.20 -40.87 -2.34
N ALA A 208 26.26 -42.07 -1.76
CA ALA A 208 27.15 -42.46 -0.66
C ALA A 208 28.19 -43.46 -1.22
N PRO A 209 29.18 -43.95 -0.45
CA PRO A 209 30.02 -43.34 0.59
C PRO A 209 31.53 -43.45 0.23
N GLY A 210 32.40 -42.70 0.92
CA GLY A 210 33.85 -42.92 0.91
C GLY A 210 34.35 -43.31 2.30
N ALA A 211 34.74 -44.57 2.49
CA ALA A 211 35.56 -45.09 3.60
C ALA A 211 36.93 -45.51 2.98
N ASP A 212 38.10 -45.58 3.64
CA ASP A 212 38.47 -45.70 5.06
C ASP A 212 40.00 -45.51 5.25
N GLU A 213 40.42 -45.37 6.52
CA GLU A 213 41.74 -45.71 7.13
C GLU A 213 42.99 -44.82 6.84
N ALA A 214 43.90 -44.48 7.76
CA ALA A 214 44.16 -44.86 9.16
C ALA A 214 45.15 -43.84 9.82
N PRO A 215 45.32 -43.82 11.15
CA PRO A 215 46.24 -42.93 11.88
C PRO A 215 47.59 -43.59 12.24
N ALA A 216 48.68 -42.81 12.35
CA ALA A 216 49.92 -43.28 13.00
C ALA A 216 50.78 -42.17 13.64
N ALA A 217 51.09 -42.43 14.90
CA ALA A 217 52.11 -41.94 15.84
C ALA A 217 53.23 -40.96 15.39
N LYS A 218 53.54 -40.01 16.29
CA LYS A 218 54.88 -39.47 16.50
C LYS A 218 55.41 -39.93 17.86
N SER A 219 56.62 -40.49 17.85
CA SER A 219 57.38 -40.96 19.01
C SER A 219 58.14 -39.83 19.71
N VAL A 220 58.41 -40.09 20.98
CA VAL A 220 59.45 -39.53 21.86
C VAL A 220 60.84 -39.62 21.23
N GLU A 221 61.59 -38.52 21.29
CA GLU A 221 62.95 -38.42 21.83
C GLU A 221 63.23 -36.98 22.27
#